data_AF-A0AA50HQD3-F1
#
_entry.id   AF-A0AA50HQD3-F1
#
_cell.length_a   1.000
_cell.length_b   1.000
_cell.length_c   1.000
_cell.angle_alpha   90.00
_cell.angle_beta   90.00
_cell.angle_gamma   90.00
#
_symmetry.space_group_name_H-M   'P 1'
#
loop_
_entity.id
_entity.type
_entity.pdbx_description
1 polymer ?
#
loop_
_entity_poly.entity_id
_entity_poly.type
_entity_poly.pdbx_seq_one_letter_code
_entity_poly.pdbx_strand_id
1 'polypeptide(L)'
;MISTDDLPEQFSSTPAGLSKTDAAMWGMFQRGWTPSAGDLQAPCIGSLYARYQAEHGRADLKAAVAAKYRAEADIRRIAMQNPNRVSLNQSQVTNAVRTSLDVYHTGETQPSISIVRDLLPGKDVKPVMSRPQQRKRMKKALKANASHPAVVTAQAQGNPIRMDADTLSSGLMSLQNAAMVVRKLNDHERRLQAEEAASADLARRVAELEARLMSVETGASLAEQAASLKAAGKKQQEIATALGVSVNTVKSWLRRSK
;
A
#
# COMPACT_ATOMS: atom_id res chain seq x y z
N MET A 1 1.74 13.61 46.51
CA MET A 1 2.84 13.33 45.56
C MET A 1 4.08 13.14 46.42
N ILE A 2 4.64 11.95 46.50
CA ILE A 2 5.89 11.74 47.26
C ILE A 2 7.00 12.40 46.44
N SER A 3 7.69 13.38 47.02
CA SER A 3 8.84 14.01 46.37
C SER A 3 9.95 12.98 46.32
N THR A 4 10.34 12.57 45.11
CA THR A 4 11.40 11.57 44.89
C THR A 4 12.80 12.12 45.16
N ASP A 5 12.93 13.42 45.41
CA ASP A 5 14.21 14.11 45.58
C ASP A 5 14.90 13.84 46.94
N ASP A 6 14.15 13.35 47.95
CA ASP A 6 14.67 13.03 49.29
C ASP A 6 14.90 11.52 49.53
N LEU A 7 14.76 10.68 48.49
CA LEU A 7 15.06 9.26 48.60
C LEU A 7 16.57 9.02 48.47
N PRO A 8 17.22 8.27 49.38
CA PRO A 8 18.62 7.91 49.22
C PRO A 8 18.78 7.13 47.91
N GLU A 9 19.82 7.43 47.13
CA GLU A 9 20.09 6.81 45.83
C GLU A 9 20.33 5.29 46.04
N GLN A 10 19.28 4.48 45.88
CA GLN A 10 19.31 3.04 46.19
C GLN A 10 20.14 2.23 45.17
N PHE A 11 20.46 2.84 44.03
CA PHE A 11 21.22 2.24 42.95
C PHE A 11 22.32 3.22 42.51
N SER A 12 23.39 3.34 43.30
CA SER A 12 24.53 4.15 42.91
C SER A 12 25.11 3.59 41.60
N SER A 13 24.99 4.37 40.52
CA SER A 13 25.52 3.99 39.21
C SER A 13 27.06 4.04 39.14
N THR A 14 27.69 4.51 40.22
CA THR A 14 29.14 4.58 40.41
C THR A 14 29.61 3.39 41.26
N PRO A 15 30.59 2.59 40.79
CA PRO A 15 31.13 1.46 41.53
C PRO A 15 31.70 1.84 42.90
N ALA A 16 31.49 0.98 43.89
CA ALA A 16 32.08 1.14 45.22
C ALA A 16 33.62 1.02 45.18
N GLY A 17 34.31 1.78 46.04
CA GLY A 17 35.77 1.73 46.18
C GLY A 17 36.56 2.60 45.20
N LEU A 18 35.89 3.43 44.39
CA LEU A 18 36.57 4.44 43.57
C LEU A 18 37.07 5.61 44.42
N SER A 19 38.22 6.16 44.05
CA SER A 19 38.68 7.42 44.64
C SER A 19 37.74 8.57 44.26
N LYS A 20 37.76 9.69 45.01
CA LYS A 20 36.90 10.85 44.71
C LYS A 20 37.11 11.38 43.28
N THR A 21 38.35 11.35 42.80
CA THR A 21 38.72 11.77 41.44
C THR A 21 38.23 10.77 40.39
N ASP A 22 38.32 9.47 40.65
CA ASP A 22 37.83 8.44 39.73
C ASP A 22 36.31 8.43 39.66
N ALA A 23 35.62 8.68 40.78
CA ALA A 23 34.17 8.82 40.81
C ALA A 23 33.69 10.02 39.99
N ALA A 24 34.40 11.15 40.05
CA ALA A 24 34.10 12.32 39.22
C ALA A 24 34.31 12.02 37.73
N MET A 25 35.40 11.33 37.37
CA MET A 25 35.70 10.93 36.00
C MET A 25 34.71 9.87 35.47
N TRP A 26 34.29 8.93 36.32
CA TRP A 26 33.24 7.95 36.03
C TRP A 26 31.91 8.64 35.66
N GLY A 27 31.54 9.68 36.42
CA GLY A 27 30.39 10.53 36.10
C GLY A 27 30.52 11.26 34.75
N MET A 28 31.74 11.60 34.32
CA MET A 28 31.96 12.18 32.98
C MET A 28 31.73 11.16 31.86
N PHE A 29 32.16 9.90 32.05
CA PHE A 29 31.89 8.82 31.11
C PHE A 29 30.39 8.53 30.96
N GLN A 30 29.66 8.51 32.08
CA GLN A 30 28.20 8.36 32.08
C GLN A 30 27.49 9.49 31.34
N ARG A 31 28.05 10.70 31.36
CA ARG A 31 27.56 11.87 30.61
C ARG A 31 28.00 11.89 29.14
N GLY A 32 28.68 10.84 28.68
CA GLY A 32 29.05 10.65 27.27
C GLY A 32 30.41 11.21 26.87
N TRP A 33 31.23 11.68 27.83
CA TRP A 33 32.61 12.04 27.53
C TRP A 33 33.43 10.78 27.22
N THR A 34 34.24 10.84 26.16
CA THR A 34 35.07 9.71 25.70
C THR A 34 36.54 10.16 25.68
N PRO A 35 37.45 9.48 26.41
CA PRO A 35 38.87 9.81 26.41
C PRO A 35 39.47 9.77 25.01
N SER A 36 40.34 10.72 24.70
CA SER A 36 41.16 10.68 23.49
C SER A 36 42.30 9.66 23.63
N ALA A 37 42.96 9.32 22.51
CA ALA A 37 44.10 8.40 22.52
C ALA A 37 45.28 8.89 23.40
N GLY A 38 45.41 10.22 23.58
CA GLY A 38 46.39 10.81 24.48
C GLY A 38 46.00 10.66 25.96
N ASP A 39 44.72 10.81 26.29
CA ASP A 39 44.21 10.65 27.66
C ASP A 39 44.35 9.22 28.17
N LEU A 40 44.22 8.24 27.27
CA LEU A 40 44.39 6.81 27.58
C LEU A 40 45.84 6.41 27.86
N GLN A 41 46.83 7.27 27.58
CA GLN A 41 48.22 7.03 27.96
C GLN A 41 48.43 7.17 29.47
N ALA A 42 47.56 7.93 30.15
CA ALA A 42 47.57 8.01 31.60
C ALA A 42 47.03 6.70 32.19
N PRO A 43 47.82 5.92 32.97
CA PRO A 43 47.40 4.61 33.44
C PRO A 43 46.10 4.64 34.26
N CYS A 44 45.85 5.72 35.01
CA CYS A 44 44.63 5.92 35.79
C CYS A 44 43.38 6.06 34.92
N ILE A 45 43.43 6.87 33.85
CA ILE A 45 42.30 7.08 32.94
C ILE A 45 42.08 5.82 32.08
N GLY A 46 43.16 5.21 31.57
CA GLY A 46 43.07 4.01 30.75
C GLY A 46 42.43 2.82 31.48
N SER A 47 42.85 2.56 32.72
CA SER A 47 42.31 1.46 33.54
C SER A 47 40.86 1.72 33.98
N LEU A 48 40.54 2.95 34.38
CA LEU A 48 39.18 3.33 34.77
C LEU A 48 38.21 3.25 33.58
N TYR A 49 38.63 3.71 32.40
CA TYR A 49 37.81 3.66 31.20
C TYR A 49 37.63 2.23 30.67
N ALA A 50 38.65 1.37 30.77
CA ALA A 50 38.51 -0.05 30.45
C ALA A 50 37.51 -0.76 31.38
N ARG A 51 37.53 -0.43 32.67
CA ARG A 51 36.52 -0.91 33.63
C ARG A 51 35.12 -0.41 33.30
N TYR A 52 34.99 0.88 32.97
CA TYR A 52 33.73 1.47 32.53
C TYR A 52 33.18 0.78 31.27
N GLN A 53 34.02 0.51 30.28
CA GLN A 53 33.64 -0.24 29.08
C GLN A 53 33.27 -1.70 29.36
N ALA A 54 33.86 -2.33 30.37
CA ALA A 54 33.50 -3.69 30.75
C ALA A 54 32.11 -3.76 31.41
N GLU A 55 31.74 -2.75 32.20
CA GLU A 55 30.45 -2.67 32.90
C GLU A 55 29.32 -2.07 32.04
N HIS A 56 29.65 -1.26 31.04
CA HIS A 56 28.67 -0.52 30.21
C HIS A 56 28.88 -0.71 28.69
N GLY A 57 29.64 -1.71 28.29
CA GLY A 57 30.02 -1.95 26.90
C GLY A 57 28.83 -2.29 26.00
N ARG A 58 28.91 -1.90 24.72
CA ARG A 58 27.93 -2.24 23.65
C ARG A 58 27.65 -3.74 23.50
N ALA A 59 28.51 -4.62 24.04
CA ALA A 59 28.31 -6.06 24.04
C ALA A 59 27.04 -6.48 24.80
N ASP A 60 26.68 -5.76 25.86
CA ASP A 60 25.51 -6.08 26.68
C ASP A 60 24.19 -5.81 25.97
N LEU A 61 24.11 -4.78 25.12
CA LEU A 61 22.90 -4.53 24.35
C LEU A 61 22.66 -5.65 23.32
N LYS A 62 23.71 -6.12 22.63
CA LYS A 62 23.59 -7.22 21.66
C LYS A 62 23.25 -8.53 22.37
N ALA A 63 23.85 -8.79 23.52
CA ALA A 63 23.56 -9.96 24.36
C ALA A 63 22.13 -9.90 24.93
N ALA A 64 21.68 -8.75 25.41
CA ALA A 64 20.32 -8.53 25.92
C ALA A 64 19.27 -8.68 24.82
N VAL A 65 19.52 -8.15 23.62
CA VAL A 65 18.66 -8.34 22.44
C VAL A 65 18.59 -9.82 22.05
N ALA A 66 19.73 -10.52 22.02
CA ALA A 66 19.76 -11.95 21.75
C ALA A 66 19.01 -12.76 22.83
N ALA A 67 19.19 -12.43 24.10
CA ALA A 67 18.49 -13.07 25.22
C ALA A 67 16.97 -12.85 25.14
N LYS A 68 16.54 -11.62 24.82
CA LYS A 68 15.12 -11.31 24.53
C LYS A 68 14.58 -12.20 23.42
N TYR A 69 15.27 -12.32 22.30
CA TYR A 69 14.83 -13.17 21.19
C TYR A 69 14.76 -14.66 21.57
N ARG A 70 15.69 -15.16 22.40
CA ARG A 70 15.64 -16.53 22.93
C ARG A 70 14.43 -16.73 23.85
N ALA A 71 14.21 -15.82 24.80
CA ALA A 71 13.07 -15.86 25.70
C ALA A 71 11.73 -15.81 24.93
N GLU A 72 11.62 -14.95 23.91
CA GLU A 72 10.45 -14.94 23.02
C GLU A 72 10.26 -16.26 22.28
N ALA A 73 11.34 -16.90 21.82
CA ALA A 73 11.27 -18.20 21.16
C ALA A 73 10.81 -19.30 22.13
N ASP A 74 11.28 -19.28 23.37
CA ASP A 74 10.91 -20.23 24.42
C ASP A 74 9.44 -20.07 24.83
N ILE A 75 8.97 -18.84 25.02
CA ILE A 75 7.55 -18.55 25.28
C ILE A 75 6.69 -19.05 24.11
N ARG A 76 7.12 -18.85 22.85
CA ARG A 76 6.40 -19.38 21.69
C ARG A 76 6.35 -20.91 21.70
N ARG A 77 7.45 -21.58 22.04
CA ARG A 77 7.52 -23.04 22.13
C ARG A 77 6.56 -23.59 23.18
N ILE A 78 6.55 -23.01 24.38
CA ILE A 78 5.62 -23.37 25.45
C ILE A 78 4.17 -23.09 25.03
N ALA A 79 3.91 -21.94 24.40
CA ALA A 79 2.59 -21.61 23.88
C ALA A 79 2.11 -22.59 22.80
N MET A 80 3.00 -23.12 21.95
CA MET A 80 2.66 -24.13 20.95
C MET A 80 2.25 -25.47 21.56
N GLN A 81 2.70 -25.78 22.77
CA GLN A 81 2.33 -26.99 23.51
C GLN A 81 0.99 -26.84 24.25
N ASN A 82 0.42 -25.64 24.30
CA ASN A 82 -0.87 -25.40 24.94
C ASN A 82 -2.01 -26.06 24.11
N PRO A 83 -2.74 -27.04 24.66
CA PRO A 83 -3.83 -27.73 23.95
C PRO A 83 -5.00 -26.79 23.60
N ASN A 84 -5.14 -25.67 24.31
CA ASN A 84 -6.15 -24.65 24.06
C ASN A 84 -5.71 -23.61 23.01
N ARG A 85 -4.52 -23.76 22.41
CA ARG A 85 -4.04 -22.84 21.37
C ARG A 85 -4.83 -23.04 20.07
N VAL A 86 -5.78 -22.15 19.83
CA VAL A 86 -6.45 -22.01 18.53
C VAL A 86 -5.43 -21.55 17.49
N SER A 87 -5.30 -22.21 16.35
CA SER A 87 -4.45 -21.72 15.25
C SER A 87 -5.09 -21.95 13.91
N LEU A 88 -4.86 -21.01 12.98
CA LEU A 88 -5.20 -21.21 11.57
C LEU A 88 -4.08 -21.99 10.89
N ASN A 89 -4.41 -22.94 10.05
CA ASN A 89 -3.48 -23.54 9.08
C ASN A 89 -3.28 -22.59 7.87
N GLN A 90 -2.38 -22.94 6.95
CA GLN A 90 -2.10 -22.05 5.81
C GLN A 90 -3.28 -21.93 4.83
N SER A 91 -4.04 -23.02 4.60
CA SER A 91 -5.20 -23.00 3.69
C SER A 91 -6.32 -22.09 4.22
N GLN A 92 -6.59 -22.10 5.53
CA GLN A 92 -7.52 -21.16 6.17
C GLN A 92 -7.06 -19.71 6.01
N VAL A 93 -5.77 -19.41 6.17
CA VAL A 93 -5.25 -18.05 5.91
C VAL A 93 -5.41 -17.67 4.43
N THR A 94 -5.18 -18.61 3.51
CA THR A 94 -5.43 -18.40 2.07
C THR A 94 -6.90 -18.09 1.79
N ASN A 95 -7.83 -18.79 2.43
CA ASN A 95 -9.26 -18.54 2.29
C ASN A 95 -9.65 -17.19 2.90
N ALA A 96 -9.14 -16.83 4.08
CA ALA A 96 -9.38 -15.52 4.69
C ALA A 96 -8.94 -14.36 3.79
N VAL A 97 -7.76 -14.52 3.15
CA VAL A 97 -7.26 -13.55 2.17
C VAL A 97 -8.16 -13.48 0.95
N ARG A 98 -8.63 -14.62 0.43
CA ARG A 98 -9.58 -14.65 -0.68
C ARG A 98 -10.87 -13.90 -0.34
N THR A 99 -11.50 -14.22 0.79
CA THR A 99 -12.70 -13.53 1.27
C THR A 99 -12.48 -12.03 1.45
N SER A 100 -11.28 -11.62 1.89
CA SER A 100 -10.93 -10.20 2.00
C SER A 100 -10.80 -9.52 0.63
N LEU A 101 -10.38 -10.25 -0.40
CA LEU A 101 -10.29 -9.74 -1.78
C LEU A 101 -11.65 -9.74 -2.48
N ASP A 102 -12.59 -10.59 -2.08
CA ASP A 102 -13.95 -10.67 -2.63
C ASP A 102 -14.74 -9.35 -2.46
N VAL A 103 -14.30 -8.45 -1.57
CA VAL A 103 -14.79 -7.06 -1.48
C VAL A 103 -14.71 -6.33 -2.82
N TYR A 104 -13.79 -6.72 -3.70
CA TYR A 104 -13.74 -6.21 -5.07
C TYR A 104 -15.03 -6.46 -5.86
N HIS A 105 -15.71 -7.59 -5.61
CA HIS A 105 -16.98 -7.92 -6.25
C HIS A 105 -18.17 -7.42 -5.44
N THR A 106 -18.19 -7.67 -4.13
CA THR A 106 -19.34 -7.33 -3.28
C THR A 106 -19.42 -5.84 -2.99
N GLY A 107 -18.28 -5.19 -2.71
CA GLY A 107 -18.19 -3.79 -2.29
C GLY A 107 -18.44 -3.59 -0.81
N GLU A 108 -18.69 -4.67 -0.08
CA GLU A 108 -19.01 -4.65 1.33
C GLU A 108 -17.81 -5.18 2.11
N THR A 109 -17.30 -4.37 3.02
CA THR A 109 -16.27 -4.81 3.96
C THR A 109 -16.91 -5.54 5.11
N GLN A 110 -16.20 -6.55 5.61
CA GLN A 110 -16.59 -7.30 6.79
C GLN A 110 -15.50 -7.18 7.86
N PRO A 111 -15.87 -7.17 9.15
CA PRO A 111 -14.88 -7.17 10.21
C PRO A 111 -13.94 -8.37 10.06
N SER A 112 -12.62 -8.15 10.16
CA SER A 112 -11.62 -9.23 10.03
C SER A 112 -11.89 -10.40 10.99
N ILE A 113 -12.51 -10.11 12.14
CA ILE A 113 -12.93 -11.12 13.13
C ILE A 113 -14.00 -12.05 12.55
N SER A 114 -14.96 -11.52 11.78
CA SER A 114 -16.03 -12.31 11.15
C SER A 114 -15.43 -13.32 10.18
N ILE A 115 -14.57 -12.84 9.28
CA ILE A 115 -13.89 -13.65 8.27
C ILE A 115 -13.15 -14.84 8.91
N VAL A 116 -12.45 -14.59 10.03
CA VAL A 116 -11.70 -15.65 10.71
C VAL A 116 -12.59 -16.55 11.57
N ARG A 117 -13.71 -16.04 12.10
CA ARG A 117 -14.70 -16.84 12.84
C ARG A 117 -15.35 -17.90 11.96
N ASP A 118 -15.64 -17.56 10.72
CA ASP A 118 -16.22 -18.51 9.75
C ASP A 118 -15.28 -19.69 9.47
N LEU A 119 -13.97 -19.46 9.59
CA LEU A 119 -12.93 -20.49 9.41
C LEU A 119 -12.64 -21.31 10.68
N LEU A 120 -13.10 -20.85 11.84
CA LEU A 120 -12.88 -21.45 13.15
C LEU A 120 -14.18 -21.45 13.97
N PRO A 121 -15.20 -22.22 13.54
CA PRO A 121 -16.49 -22.26 14.21
C PRO A 121 -16.33 -22.72 15.67
N GLY A 122 -16.99 -22.00 16.58
CA GLY A 122 -17.00 -22.33 18.01
C GLY A 122 -15.70 -22.06 18.78
N LYS A 123 -14.68 -21.43 18.16
CA LYS A 123 -13.40 -21.12 18.83
C LYS A 123 -13.24 -19.63 19.07
N ASP A 124 -12.51 -19.25 20.12
CA ASP A 124 -12.14 -17.86 20.33
C ASP A 124 -11.10 -17.42 19.28
N VAL A 125 -11.47 -16.39 18.53
CA VAL A 125 -10.72 -15.86 17.40
C VAL A 125 -9.79 -14.74 17.85
N LYS A 126 -10.10 -14.04 18.95
CA LYS A 126 -9.30 -12.89 19.44
C LYS A 126 -7.81 -13.21 19.56
N PRO A 127 -7.40 -14.37 20.14
CA PRO A 127 -5.99 -14.68 20.30
C PRO A 127 -5.26 -14.91 19.00
N VAL A 128 -5.96 -15.21 17.89
CA VAL A 128 -5.37 -15.44 16.56
C VAL A 128 -5.18 -14.11 15.82
N MET A 129 -6.11 -13.17 15.99
CA MET A 129 -6.16 -11.92 15.25
C MET A 129 -4.97 -10.99 15.52
N SER A 130 -4.55 -10.90 16.79
CA SER A 130 -3.48 -10.01 17.25
C SER A 130 -2.09 -10.66 17.24
N ARG A 131 -1.95 -11.89 16.75
CA ARG A 131 -0.65 -12.58 16.76
C ARG A 131 0.34 -11.85 15.85
N PRO A 132 1.56 -11.56 16.32
CA PRO A 132 2.61 -11.04 15.47
C PRO A 132 3.13 -12.13 14.51
N GLN A 133 4.01 -11.72 13.60
CA GLN A 133 4.72 -12.56 12.63
C GLN A 133 3.82 -13.28 11.63
N GLN A 134 2.62 -12.76 11.35
CA GLN A 134 1.72 -13.33 10.34
C GLN A 134 2.03 -12.82 8.93
N ARG A 135 2.88 -11.79 8.77
CA ARG A 135 3.19 -11.18 7.47
C ARG A 135 3.63 -12.19 6.42
N LYS A 136 4.53 -13.13 6.77
CA LYS A 136 5.04 -14.14 5.83
C LYS A 136 3.93 -15.08 5.33
N ARG A 137 3.02 -15.46 6.22
CA ARG A 137 1.88 -16.33 5.90
C ARG A 137 0.83 -15.62 5.05
N MET A 138 0.57 -14.35 5.37
CA MET A 138 -0.32 -13.48 4.59
C MET A 138 0.22 -13.22 3.19
N LYS A 139 1.53 -12.95 3.05
CA LYS A 139 2.18 -12.83 1.73
C LYS A 139 2.08 -14.13 0.92
N LYS A 140 2.28 -15.29 1.55
CA LYS A 140 2.11 -16.59 0.88
C LYS A 140 0.66 -16.82 0.44
N ALA A 141 -0.30 -16.46 1.28
CA ALA A 141 -1.73 -16.54 0.97
C ALA A 141 -2.15 -15.57 -0.16
N LEU A 142 -1.62 -14.35 -0.18
CA LEU A 142 -1.85 -13.40 -1.27
C LEU A 142 -1.29 -13.93 -2.60
N LYS A 143 -0.07 -14.48 -2.59
CA LYS A 143 0.50 -15.13 -3.79
C LYS A 143 -0.33 -16.32 -4.28
N ALA A 144 -0.92 -17.10 -3.36
CA ALA A 144 -1.81 -18.20 -3.73
C ALA A 144 -3.12 -17.72 -4.39
N ASN A 145 -3.51 -16.47 -4.14
CA ASN A 145 -4.67 -15.81 -4.77
C ASN A 145 -4.26 -14.86 -5.91
N ALA A 146 -3.12 -15.10 -6.57
CA ALA A 146 -2.63 -14.22 -7.64
C ALA A 146 -3.59 -14.09 -8.84
N SER A 147 -4.41 -15.12 -9.08
CA SER A 147 -5.43 -15.12 -10.14
C SER A 147 -6.73 -14.40 -9.76
N HIS A 148 -6.82 -13.84 -8.54
CA HIS A 148 -8.02 -13.15 -8.10
C HIS A 148 -8.21 -11.83 -8.88
N PRO A 149 -9.42 -11.48 -9.37
CA PRO A 149 -9.65 -10.28 -10.17
C PRO A 149 -9.10 -9.00 -9.55
N ALA A 150 -9.31 -8.78 -8.26
CA ALA A 150 -8.73 -7.65 -7.53
C ALA A 150 -7.19 -7.54 -7.66
N VAL A 151 -6.47 -8.68 -7.62
CA VAL A 151 -5.01 -8.71 -7.73
C VAL A 151 -4.57 -8.46 -9.17
N VAL A 152 -5.26 -9.07 -10.13
CA VAL A 152 -4.99 -8.91 -11.56
C VAL A 152 -5.21 -7.45 -11.99
N THR A 153 -6.35 -6.85 -11.62
CA THR A 153 -6.67 -5.46 -11.94
C THR A 153 -5.68 -4.50 -11.28
N ALA A 154 -5.35 -4.70 -10.00
CA ALA A 154 -4.36 -3.87 -9.30
C ALA A 154 -2.98 -3.93 -9.98
N GLN A 155 -2.57 -5.10 -10.47
CA GLN A 155 -1.33 -5.27 -11.20
C GLN A 155 -1.38 -4.58 -12.58
N ALA A 156 -2.50 -4.68 -13.30
CA ALA A 156 -2.71 -4.00 -14.59
C ALA A 156 -2.68 -2.47 -14.44
N GLN A 157 -3.22 -1.94 -13.34
CA GLN A 157 -3.19 -0.51 -12.98
C GLN A 157 -1.82 -0.04 -12.44
N GLY A 158 -0.81 -0.91 -12.38
CA GLY A 158 0.53 -0.57 -11.90
C GLY A 158 0.66 -0.39 -10.38
N ASN A 159 -0.39 -0.68 -9.61
CA ASN A 159 -0.40 -0.57 -8.15
C ASN A 159 -0.69 -1.92 -7.47
N PRO A 160 0.27 -2.86 -7.46
CA PRO A 160 0.04 -4.20 -6.91
C PRO A 160 -0.26 -4.14 -5.42
N ILE A 161 -1.24 -4.94 -4.97
CA ILE A 161 -1.63 -5.04 -3.56
C ILE A 161 -0.44 -5.57 -2.73
N ARG A 162 -0.03 -4.82 -1.71
CA ARG A 162 1.10 -5.16 -0.81
C ARG A 162 0.60 -5.55 0.57
N MET A 163 1.45 -6.28 1.30
CA MET A 163 1.17 -6.75 2.66
C MET A 163 2.28 -6.33 3.62
N ASP A 164 2.00 -5.28 4.37
CA ASP A 164 2.94 -4.69 5.33
C ASP A 164 2.56 -4.93 6.79
N ALA A 165 1.29 -5.22 7.02
CA ALA A 165 0.77 -5.67 8.30
C ALA A 165 1.43 -6.97 8.81
N ASP A 166 1.70 -7.01 10.11
CA ASP A 166 2.28 -8.18 10.78
C ASP A 166 1.26 -9.04 11.54
N THR A 167 0.00 -8.57 11.64
CA THR A 167 -1.11 -9.29 12.29
C THR A 167 -2.22 -9.61 11.30
N LEU A 168 -3.06 -10.60 11.62
CA LEU A 168 -4.20 -10.97 10.78
C LEU A 168 -5.28 -9.88 10.76
N SER A 169 -5.55 -9.22 11.89
CA SER A 169 -6.53 -8.15 11.97
C SER A 169 -6.24 -7.01 10.99
N SER A 170 -5.01 -6.50 11.06
CA SER A 170 -4.54 -5.40 10.21
C SER A 170 -4.34 -5.86 8.77
N GLY A 171 -3.82 -7.06 8.53
CA GLY A 171 -3.56 -7.58 7.19
C GLY A 171 -4.84 -7.83 6.39
N LEU A 172 -5.86 -8.44 6.99
CA LEU A 172 -7.14 -8.67 6.32
C LEU A 172 -7.87 -7.36 6.04
N MET A 173 -7.87 -6.42 6.99
CA MET A 173 -8.49 -5.10 6.79
C MET A 173 -7.78 -4.32 5.68
N SER A 174 -6.44 -4.34 5.64
CA SER A 174 -5.65 -3.70 4.60
C SER A 174 -5.95 -4.26 3.21
N LEU A 175 -6.15 -5.58 3.08
CA LEU A 175 -6.53 -6.22 1.82
C LEU A 175 -7.93 -5.80 1.36
N GLN A 176 -8.89 -5.76 2.28
CA GLN A 176 -10.25 -5.31 1.96
C GLN A 176 -10.26 -3.86 1.46
N ASN A 177 -9.53 -2.97 2.14
CA ASN A 177 -9.39 -1.58 1.72
C ASN A 177 -8.72 -1.46 0.35
N ALA A 178 -7.64 -2.20 0.11
CA ALA A 178 -6.96 -2.22 -1.19
C ALA A 178 -7.89 -2.72 -2.31
N ALA A 179 -8.61 -3.83 -2.08
CA ALA A 179 -9.58 -4.37 -3.03
C ALA A 179 -10.72 -3.38 -3.34
N MET A 180 -11.22 -2.66 -2.32
CA MET A 180 -12.22 -1.62 -2.51
C MET A 180 -11.69 -0.45 -3.34
N VAL A 181 -10.47 0.02 -3.08
CA VAL A 181 -9.84 1.09 -3.87
C VAL A 181 -9.70 0.67 -5.33
N VAL A 182 -9.19 -0.54 -5.57
CA VAL A 182 -9.03 -1.09 -6.94
C VAL A 182 -10.38 -1.18 -7.66
N ARG A 183 -11.44 -1.62 -6.96
CA ARG A 183 -12.80 -1.63 -7.51
C ARG A 183 -13.24 -0.23 -7.93
N LYS A 184 -13.15 0.75 -7.01
CA LYS A 184 -13.57 2.12 -7.29
C LYS A 184 -12.80 2.71 -8.47
N LEU A 185 -11.49 2.50 -8.52
CA LEU A 185 -10.66 2.95 -9.65
C LEU A 185 -11.10 2.32 -10.97
N ASN A 186 -11.32 1.00 -11.01
CA ASN A 186 -11.83 0.33 -12.20
C ASN A 186 -13.23 0.84 -12.63
N ASP A 187 -14.13 1.10 -11.68
CA ASP A 187 -15.45 1.68 -11.97
C ASP A 187 -15.31 3.11 -12.53
N HIS A 188 -14.38 3.92 -12.01
CA HIS A 188 -14.09 5.26 -12.52
C HIS A 188 -13.47 5.23 -13.92
N GLU A 189 -12.51 4.34 -14.19
CA GLU A 189 -11.89 4.18 -15.51
C GLU A 189 -12.93 3.82 -16.57
N ARG A 190 -13.86 2.91 -16.25
CA ARG A 190 -14.96 2.54 -17.16
C ARG A 190 -15.91 3.70 -17.44
N ARG A 191 -16.25 4.50 -16.42
CA ARG A 191 -17.10 5.68 -16.58
C ARG A 191 -16.41 6.74 -17.44
N LEU A 192 -15.12 6.98 -17.20
CA LEU A 192 -14.34 7.92 -17.99
C LEU A 192 -14.30 7.51 -19.46
N GLN A 193 -14.05 6.25 -19.76
CA GLN A 193 -14.09 5.74 -21.14
C GLN A 193 -15.47 5.91 -21.80
N ALA A 194 -16.55 5.70 -21.03
CA ALA A 194 -17.91 5.91 -21.53
C ALA A 194 -18.20 7.40 -21.79
N GLU A 195 -17.74 8.30 -20.92
CA GLU A 195 -17.87 9.75 -21.10
C GLU A 195 -17.01 10.28 -22.25
N GLU A 196 -15.80 9.76 -22.43
CA GLU A 196 -14.94 10.06 -23.59
C GLU A 196 -15.60 9.60 -24.90
N ALA A 197 -16.22 8.42 -24.91
CA ALA A 197 -16.97 7.94 -26.07
C ALA A 197 -18.22 8.79 -26.35
N ALA A 198 -18.95 9.19 -25.31
CA ALA A 198 -20.13 10.03 -25.44
C ALA A 198 -19.78 11.45 -25.90
N SER A 199 -18.70 12.04 -25.38
CA SER A 199 -18.22 13.37 -25.79
C SER A 199 -17.73 13.36 -27.24
N ALA A 200 -17.06 12.30 -27.68
CA ALA A 200 -16.69 12.12 -29.08
C ALA A 200 -17.92 11.99 -30.00
N ASP A 201 -18.99 11.32 -29.58
CA ASP A 201 -20.24 11.24 -30.35
C ASP A 201 -20.96 12.59 -30.41
N LEU A 202 -21.05 13.31 -29.28
CA LEU A 202 -21.63 14.65 -29.22
C LEU A 202 -20.86 15.62 -30.13
N ALA A 203 -19.53 15.61 -30.10
CA ALA A 203 -18.71 16.44 -30.98
C ALA A 203 -19.00 16.16 -32.47
N ARG A 204 -19.19 14.89 -32.85
CA ARG A 204 -19.60 14.54 -34.22
C ARG A 204 -20.98 15.08 -34.57
N ARG A 205 -21.96 14.95 -33.67
CA ARG A 205 -23.32 15.46 -33.90
C ARG A 205 -23.36 16.99 -33.99
N VAL A 206 -22.58 17.68 -33.16
CA VAL A 206 -22.46 19.14 -33.22
C VAL A 206 -21.87 19.57 -34.55
N ALA A 207 -20.77 18.96 -35.00
CA ALA A 207 -20.19 19.25 -36.31
C ALA A 207 -21.17 18.99 -37.48
N GLU A 208 -21.98 17.93 -37.40
CA GLU A 208 -23.02 17.65 -38.40
C GLU A 208 -24.12 18.72 -38.39
N LEU A 209 -24.58 19.14 -37.21
CA LEU A 209 -25.59 20.19 -37.08
C LEU A 209 -25.07 21.56 -37.54
N GLU A 210 -23.83 21.91 -37.22
CA GLU A 210 -23.18 23.13 -37.71
C GLU A 210 -23.06 23.13 -39.23
N ALA A 211 -22.68 22.00 -39.85
CA ALA A 211 -22.64 21.89 -41.31
C ALA A 211 -24.02 22.07 -41.95
N ARG A 212 -25.07 21.49 -41.34
CA ARG A 212 -26.46 21.71 -41.78
C ARG A 212 -26.89 23.15 -41.61
N LEU A 213 -26.58 23.80 -40.48
CA LEU A 213 -26.89 25.20 -40.24
C LEU A 213 -26.23 26.10 -41.29
N MET A 214 -24.94 25.89 -41.56
CA MET A 214 -24.21 26.60 -42.62
C MET A 214 -24.87 26.43 -43.99
N SER A 215 -25.42 25.25 -44.31
CA SER A 215 -26.16 25.05 -45.56
C SER A 215 -27.49 25.81 -45.61
N VAL A 216 -28.15 25.98 -44.46
CA VAL A 216 -29.39 26.77 -44.35
C VAL A 216 -29.07 28.27 -44.44
N GLU A 217 -28.02 28.73 -43.77
CA GLU A 217 -27.63 30.15 -43.73
C GLU A 217 -27.05 30.65 -45.07
N THR A 218 -26.35 29.80 -45.82
CA THR A 218 -25.82 30.16 -47.15
C THR A 218 -26.86 30.05 -48.27
N GLY A 219 -28.05 29.50 -48.00
CA GLY A 219 -29.09 29.27 -49.00
C GLY A 219 -28.73 28.25 -50.10
N ALA A 220 -27.54 27.65 -50.01
CA ALA A 220 -27.03 26.63 -50.94
C ALA A 220 -27.09 25.26 -50.25
N SER A 221 -27.76 24.31 -50.90
CA SER A 221 -27.91 22.96 -50.38
C SER A 221 -26.55 22.25 -50.24
N LEU A 222 -26.43 21.31 -49.28
CA LEU A 222 -25.21 20.52 -49.09
C LEU A 222 -24.77 19.78 -50.36
N ALA A 223 -25.71 19.45 -51.26
CA ALA A 223 -25.42 18.84 -52.54
C ALA A 223 -24.72 19.82 -53.51
N GLU A 224 -25.13 21.08 -53.53
CA GLU A 224 -24.49 22.14 -54.33
C GLU A 224 -23.10 22.49 -53.79
N GLN A 225 -22.95 22.52 -52.46
CA GLN A 225 -21.64 22.70 -51.84
C GLN A 225 -20.70 21.52 -52.13
N ALA A 226 -21.21 20.27 -52.13
CA ALA A 226 -20.43 19.10 -52.52
C ALA A 226 -19.99 19.15 -53.99
N ALA A 227 -20.85 19.63 -54.89
CA ALA A 227 -20.52 19.84 -56.30
C ALA A 227 -19.45 20.93 -56.48
N SER A 228 -19.57 22.05 -55.75
CA SER A 228 -18.56 23.12 -55.74
C SER A 228 -17.20 22.65 -55.22
N LEU A 229 -17.15 21.92 -54.10
CA LEU A 229 -15.92 21.35 -53.57
C LEU A 229 -15.30 20.31 -54.51
N LYS A 230 -16.13 19.58 -55.26
CA LYS A 230 -15.66 18.65 -56.29
C LYS A 230 -15.08 19.39 -57.50
N ALA A 231 -15.70 20.48 -57.93
CA ALA A 231 -15.18 21.37 -58.97
C ALA A 231 -13.86 22.03 -58.56
N ALA A 232 -13.69 22.33 -57.27
CA ALA A 232 -12.43 22.79 -56.67
C ALA A 232 -11.36 21.67 -56.51
N GLY A 233 -11.63 20.45 -56.97
CA GLY A 233 -10.65 19.37 -57.05
C GLY A 233 -10.55 18.46 -55.82
N LYS A 234 -11.36 18.65 -54.77
CA LYS A 234 -11.28 17.82 -53.55
C LYS A 234 -11.71 16.35 -53.80
N LYS A 235 -11.12 15.43 -53.03
CA LYS A 235 -11.50 13.99 -53.07
C LYS A 235 -12.79 13.74 -52.28
N GLN A 236 -13.52 12.69 -52.64
CA GLN A 236 -14.84 12.39 -52.02
C GLN A 236 -14.76 12.18 -50.50
N GLN A 237 -13.65 11.63 -50.00
CA GLN A 237 -13.39 11.48 -48.57
C GLN A 237 -13.21 12.83 -47.88
N GLU A 238 -12.46 13.76 -48.49
CA GLU A 238 -12.24 15.10 -47.96
C GLU A 238 -13.53 15.93 -47.96
N ILE A 239 -14.37 15.77 -48.99
CA ILE A 239 -15.69 16.41 -49.07
C ILE A 239 -16.62 15.85 -47.98
N ALA A 240 -16.61 14.53 -47.76
CA ALA A 240 -17.39 13.88 -46.71
C ALA A 240 -16.99 14.39 -45.32
N THR A 241 -15.69 14.52 -45.06
CA THR A 241 -15.18 15.10 -43.81
C THR A 241 -15.54 16.58 -43.69
N ALA A 242 -15.38 17.38 -44.75
CA ALA A 242 -15.66 18.82 -44.72
C ALA A 242 -17.14 19.17 -44.54
N LEU A 243 -18.04 18.35 -45.09
CA LEU A 243 -19.49 18.55 -45.00
C LEU A 243 -20.15 17.76 -43.87
N GLY A 244 -19.37 16.98 -43.09
CA GLY A 244 -19.90 16.19 -41.98
C GLY A 244 -20.87 15.07 -42.39
N VAL A 245 -20.75 14.54 -43.62
CA VAL A 245 -21.67 13.52 -44.16
C VAL A 245 -20.92 12.27 -44.64
N SER A 246 -21.63 11.15 -44.76
CA SER A 246 -21.00 9.90 -45.23
C SER A 246 -20.47 10.01 -46.67
N VAL A 247 -19.39 9.30 -46.96
CA VAL A 247 -18.81 9.22 -48.32
C VAL A 247 -19.83 8.71 -49.34
N ASN A 248 -20.74 7.83 -48.94
CA ASN A 248 -21.81 7.32 -49.80
C ASN A 248 -22.86 8.39 -50.12
N THR A 249 -23.17 9.24 -49.15
CA THR A 249 -24.06 10.40 -49.33
C THR A 249 -23.46 11.35 -50.37
N VAL A 250 -22.17 11.67 -50.25
CA VAL A 250 -21.45 12.52 -51.23
C VAL A 250 -21.43 11.90 -52.63
N LYS A 251 -21.15 10.59 -52.75
CA LYS A 251 -21.22 9.87 -54.03
C LYS A 251 -22.60 9.96 -54.68
N SER A 252 -23.65 9.79 -53.89
CA SER A 252 -25.04 9.87 -54.35
C SER A 252 -25.41 11.26 -54.87
N TRP A 253 -24.92 12.32 -54.23
CA TRP A 253 -25.13 13.69 -54.68
C TRP A 253 -24.36 14.00 -55.96
N LEU A 254 -23.05 13.69 -56.01
CA LEU A 254 -22.20 13.92 -57.19
C LEU A 254 -22.64 13.12 -58.42
N ARG A 255 -23.33 11.98 -58.22
CA ARG A 255 -23.92 11.20 -59.32
C ARG A 255 -25.18 11.85 -59.88
N ARG A 256 -25.97 12.53 -59.03
CA ARG A 256 -27.22 13.21 -59.41
C ARG A 256 -27.01 14.61 -59.98
N SER A 257 -25.83 15.19 -59.77
CA SER A 257 -25.44 16.51 -60.31
C SER A 257 -24.72 16.42 -61.67
N LYS A 258 -24.63 15.24 -62.27
CA LYS A 258 -24.17 15.00 -63.64
C LYS A 258 -25.37 14.82 -64.54
#